data_AF-A0A935TBQ4-F1
#
_entry.id   AF-A0A935TBQ4-F1
#
_cell.length_a   1.000
_cell.length_b   1.000
_cell.length_c   1.000
_cell.angle_alpha   90.00
_cell.angle_beta   90.00
_cell.angle_gamma   90.00
#
_symmetry.space_group_name_H-M   'P 1'
#
loop_
_entity.id
_entity.type
_entity.pdbx_description
1 polymer ?
#
loop_
_entity_poly.entity_id
_entity_poly.type
_entity_poly.pdbx_seq_one_letter_code
_entity_poly.pdbx_strand_id
1 'polypeptide(L)' 'MSSELHFFAIHALDGRAAQDELNGFLAQHRVLTIEKQWLAAGLDSHWVVCVGVANGPGALPDAAVR' A
#
# COMPACT_ATOMS: atom_id res chain seq x y z
N MET A 1 -11.57 14.46 9.09
CA MET A 1 -11.28 13.81 7.80
C MET A 1 -11.23 12.32 8.09
N SER A 2 -12.08 11.51 7.46
CA SER A 2 -12.04 10.05 7.65
C SER A 2 -10.93 9.46 6.77
N SER A 3 -10.17 8.52 7.30
CA SER A 3 -9.11 7.81 6.57
C SER A 3 -9.35 6.31 6.67
N GLU A 4 -9.05 5.57 5.60
CA GLU A 4 -9.21 4.12 5.52
C GLU A 4 -7.85 3.44 5.36
N LEU A 5 -7.76 2.19 5.83
CA LEU A 5 -6.55 1.36 5.73
C LEU A 5 -6.82 0.18 4.80
N HIS A 6 -5.93 -0.03 3.84
CA HIS A 6 -5.97 -1.14 2.89
C HIS A 6 -4.69 -1.97 2.99
N PHE A 7 -4.85 -3.29 3.01
CA PHE A 7 -3.74 -4.23 3.19
C PHE A 7 -3.54 -5.07 1.92
N PHE A 8 -2.28 -5.21 1.53
CA PHE A 8 -1.85 -6.03 0.40
C PHE A 8 -0.78 -7.01 0.87
N ALA A 9 -0.82 -8.23 0.34
CA ALA A 9 0.23 -9.22 0.50
C ALA A 9 0.83 -9.54 -0.87
N ILE A 10 2.15 -9.38 -1.00
CA ILE A 10 2.89 -9.62 -2.24
C ILE A 10 3.85 -10.77 -1.99
N HIS A 11 3.50 -11.94 -2.50
CA HIS A 11 4.31 -13.13 -2.38
C HIS A 11 5.67 -12.97 -3.07
N ALA A 12 6.71 -13.54 -2.47
CA ALA A 12 8.09 -13.33 -2.92
C ALA A 12 8.39 -13.97 -4.29
N LEU A 13 7.75 -15.10 -4.59
CA LEU A 13 8.04 -15.90 -5.78
C LEU A 13 7.15 -15.55 -6.98
N ASP A 14 5.92 -15.10 -6.76
CA ASP A 14 4.89 -14.89 -7.79
C ASP A 14 4.04 -13.62 -7.55
N GLY A 15 4.67 -12.56 -7.03
CA GLY A 15 3.98 -11.34 -6.61
C GLY A 15 3.45 -10.40 -7.71
N ARG A 16 3.54 -10.73 -9.01
CA ARG A 16 3.21 -9.78 -10.10
C ARG A 16 1.75 -9.31 -10.05
N ALA A 17 0.79 -10.22 -9.90
CA ALA A 17 -0.62 -9.85 -9.88
C ALA A 17 -0.94 -8.90 -8.70
N ALA A 18 -0.45 -9.22 -7.51
CA ALA A 18 -0.62 -8.39 -6.31
C ALA A 18 0.10 -7.04 -6.42
N GLN A 19 1.25 -6.98 -7.11
CA GLN A 19 1.93 -5.71 -7.41
C GLN A 19 1.11 -4.84 -8.36
N ASP A 20 0.57 -5.42 -9.43
CA ASP A 20 -0.24 -4.69 -10.40
C ASP A 20 -1.55 -4.19 -9.74
N GLU A 21 -2.15 -4.97 -8.85
CA GLU A 21 -3.29 -4.55 -8.01
C GLU A 21 -2.92 -3.38 -7.09
N LEU A 22 -1.82 -3.49 -6.34
CA LEU A 22 -1.34 -2.41 -5.47
C LEU A 22 -1.09 -1.13 -6.29
N ASN A 23 -0.38 -1.23 -7.42
CA ASN A 23 -0.10 -0.08 -8.27
C ASN A 23 -1.38 0.57 -8.81
N GLY A 24 -2.35 -0.24 -9.22
CA GLY A 24 -3.67 0.22 -9.66
C GLY A 24 -4.42 0.94 -8.53
N PHE A 25 -4.36 0.40 -7.31
CA PHE A 25 -4.95 1.03 -6.12
C PHE A 25 -4.29 2.37 -5.82
N LEU A 26 -2.95 2.41 -5.74
CA LEU A 26 -2.21 3.63 -5.44
C LEU A 26 -2.45 4.74 -6.48
N ALA A 27 -2.59 4.39 -7.75
CA ALA A 27 -2.87 5.36 -8.82
C ALA A 27 -4.27 6.00 -8.73
N GLN A 28 -5.23 5.31 -8.10
CA GLN A 28 -6.63 5.74 -8.03
C GLN A 28 -6.99 6.44 -6.71
N HIS A 29 -6.15 6.31 -5.68
CA HIS A 29 -6.47 6.79 -4.34
C HIS A 29 -5.53 7.90 -3.87
N ARG A 30 -6.06 8.78 -3.02
CA ARG A 30 -5.25 9.78 -2.32
C ARG A 30 -4.52 9.14 -1.15
N VAL A 31 -3.31 8.65 -1.43
CA VAL A 31 -2.44 7.97 -0.45
C VAL A 31 -1.91 8.98 0.57
N LEU A 32 -2.01 8.60 1.85
CA LEU A 32 -1.51 9.34 3.01
C LEU A 32 -0.25 8.67 3.58
N THR A 33 -0.27 7.35 3.72
CA THR A 33 0.83 6.57 4.27
C THR A 33 1.00 5.27 3.50
N ILE A 34 2.25 4.79 3.43
CA ILE A 34 2.58 3.44 2.98
C ILE A 34 3.55 2.87 3.99
N GLU A 35 3.14 1.79 4.63
CA GLU A 35 4.00 0.98 5.49
C GLU A 35 4.23 -0.37 4.84
N LYS A 36 5.48 -0.84 4.87
CA LYS A 36 5.88 -2.09 4.23
C LYS A 36 6.70 -2.92 5.19
N GLN A 37 6.31 -4.18 5.37
CA GLN A 37 6.97 -5.12 6.27
C GLN A 37 7.22 -6.44 5.54
N TRP A 38 8.41 -7.01 5.76
CA TRP A 38 8.74 -8.33 5.24
C TRP A 38 8.34 -9.40 6.25
N LEU A 39 7.58 -10.39 5.82
CA LEU A 39 7.31 -11.59 6.60
C LEU A 39 8.16 -12.75 6.06
N ALA A 40 9.13 -13.18 6.86
CA ALA A 40 9.97 -14.33 6.54
C ALA A 40 9.24 -15.63 6.93
N ALA A 41 8.80 -16.39 5.94
CA ALA A 41 8.03 -17.63 6.11
C ALA A 41 8.52 -18.75 5.15
N GLY A 42 9.79 -18.72 4.74
CA GLY A 42 10.35 -19.69 3.79
C GLY A 42 9.77 -19.49 2.40
N LEU A 43 9.20 -20.54 1.81
CA LEU A 43 8.58 -20.46 0.48
C LEU A 43 7.36 -19.53 0.45
N ASP A 44 6.68 -19.36 1.59
CA ASP A 44 5.51 -18.48 1.75
C ASP A 44 5.87 -17.04 2.13
N SER A 45 7.17 -16.68 2.03
CA SER A 45 7.61 -15.33 2.39
C SER A 45 6.94 -14.29 1.51
N HIS A 46 6.52 -13.18 2.11
CA HIS A 46 5.82 -12.13 1.40
C HIS A 46 6.07 -10.76 2.01
N TRP A 47 5.89 -9.73 1.19
CA TRP A 47 5.76 -8.36 1.66
C TRP A 47 4.31 -8.09 2.06
N VAL A 48 4.11 -7.54 3.24
CA VAL A 48 2.84 -6.95 3.66
C VAL A 48 2.95 -5.44 3.47
N VAL A 49 1.95 -4.85 2.81
CA VAL A 49 1.86 -3.41 2.58
C VAL A 49 0.56 -2.89 3.17
N CYS A 50 0.64 -1.91 4.05
CA CYS A 50 -0.51 -1.19 4.59
C CYS A 50 -0.54 0.22 3.99
N VAL A 51 -1.65 0.58 3.36
CA VAL A 51 -1.86 1.86 2.69
C VAL A 51 -2.96 2.61 3.41
N GLY A 52 -2.64 3.79 3.94
CA GLY A 52 -3.62 4.74 4.43
C GLY A 52 -4.10 5.66 3.32
N VAL A 53 -5.40 5.82 3.15
CA VAL A 53 -5.99 6.72 2.13
C VAL A 53 -6.98 7.71 2.76
N ALA A 54 -7.07 8.91 2.19
CA ALA A 54 -8.07 9.90 2.60
C ALA A 54 -9.40 9.69 1.86
N ASN A 55 -10.51 9.79 2.59
CA ASN A 55 -11.82 9.87 1.98
C ASN A 55 -12.15 11.28 1.47
N GLY A 56 -12.55 11.37 0.20
CA GLY A 56 -13.09 12.58 -0.43
C GLY A 56 -12.08 13.43 -1.22
N PRO A 57 -12.59 14.35 -2.06
CA PRO A 57 -11.74 15.27 -2.83
C PRO A 57 -11.02 16.25 -1.89
N GLY A 58 -9.73 16.44 -2.11
CA GLY A 58 -8.93 17.43 -1.39
C GLY A 58 -7.47 17.40 -1.82
N ALA A 59 -6.78 18.53 -1.67
CA ALA A 59 -5.37 18.67 -2.06
C ALA A 59 -4.50 17.66 -1.31
N LEU A 60 -3.61 16.93 -2.00
CA LEU A 60 -2.63 16.03 -1.40
C LEU A 60 -1.95 16.73 -0.20
N PRO A 61 -1.78 16.05 0.95
CA PRO A 61 -1.03 16.65 2.04
C PRO A 61 0.39 16.97 1.54
N ASP A 62 0.97 18.08 2.01
CA ASP A 62 2.35 18.42 1.69
C ASP A 62 3.23 17.21 2.04
N ALA A 63 4.03 16.77 1.07
CA ALA A 63 5.00 15.72 1.29
C ALA A 63 5.91 16.20 2.43
N ALA A 64 5.82 15.56 3.59
CA ALA A 64 6.64 15.92 4.74
C ALA A 64 8.11 15.88 4.31
N VAL A 65 8.76 17.05 4.31
CA VAL A 65 10.20 17.19 4.15
C VAL A 65 10.83 16.38 5.29
N ARG A 66 11.44 15.26 4.93
CA ARG A 66 12.25 14.44 5.84
C ARG A 66 13.57 15.13 6.13
#